data_AF-A0A328HCE2-F1
#
_entry.id   AF-A0A328HCE2-F1
#
_cell.length_a   1.000
_cell.length_b   1.000
_cell.length_c   1.000
_cell.angle_alpha   90.00
_cell.angle_beta   90.00
_cell.angle_gamma   90.00
#
_symmetry.space_group_name_H-M   'P 1'
#
loop_
_entity.id
_entity.type
_entity.pdbx_description
1 polymer ?
#
loop_
_entity_poly.entity_id
_entity_poly.type
_entity_poly.pdbx_seq_one_letter_code
_entity_poly.pdbx_strand_id
1 'polypeptide(L)'
;MADIAAVLGRLTAAELEEIHATGPQGHLSRRSVEALDRAAGGPGGGRGYYVPAGSVSGTGSPHVVLRSDVAAWLFGHAAPAAVADHA
;
A
#
# COMPACT_ATOMS: atom_id res chain seq x y z
N MET A 1 -4.24 6.87 -12.98
CA MET A 1 -4.39 5.41 -12.76
C MET A 1 -3.17 4.63 -13.27
N ALA A 2 -2.56 4.98 -14.41
CA ALA A 2 -1.38 4.29 -14.94
C ALA A 2 -0.17 4.26 -13.98
N ASP A 3 0.05 5.32 -13.22
CA ASP A 3 1.17 5.41 -12.28
C ASP A 3 1.05 4.49 -11.05
N ILE A 4 -0.16 4.05 -10.67
CA ILE A 4 -0.37 3.14 -9.53
C ILE A 4 0.04 1.73 -9.90
N ALA A 5 -0.46 1.22 -11.03
CA ALA A 5 -0.08 -0.09 -11.55
C ALA A 5 1.42 -0.17 -11.86
N ALA A 6 2.01 0.89 -12.42
CA ALA A 6 3.43 0.93 -12.75
C ALA A 6 4.34 0.92 -11.50
N VAL A 7 3.96 1.63 -10.43
CA VAL A 7 4.71 1.64 -9.17
C VAL A 7 4.54 0.32 -8.43
N LEU A 8 3.32 -0.17 -8.31
CA LEU A 8 3.08 -1.45 -7.65
C LEU A 8 3.71 -2.62 -8.41
N GLY A 9 3.74 -2.58 -9.74
CA GLY A 9 4.43 -3.56 -10.58
C GLY A 9 5.96 -3.55 -10.48
N ARG A 10 6.55 -2.52 -9.84
CA ARG A 10 7.99 -2.47 -9.52
C ARG A 10 8.31 -2.99 -8.12
N LEU A 11 7.31 -3.21 -7.28
CA LEU A 11 7.48 -3.85 -5.97
C LEU A 11 7.77 -5.33 -6.16
N THR A 12 8.54 -5.91 -5.24
CA THR A 12 8.70 -7.37 -5.19
C THR A 12 7.45 -8.03 -4.62
N ALA A 13 7.25 -9.32 -4.93
CA ALA A 13 6.10 -10.08 -4.41
C ALA A 13 6.07 -10.09 -2.87
N ALA A 14 7.22 -10.17 -2.21
CA ALA A 14 7.32 -10.12 -0.75
C ALA A 14 6.89 -8.76 -0.18
N GLU A 15 7.35 -7.65 -0.79
CA GLU A 15 6.94 -6.30 -0.37
C GLU A 15 5.44 -6.07 -0.56
N LEU A 16 4.88 -6.60 -1.66
CA LEU A 16 3.47 -6.50 -1.97
C LEU A 16 2.62 -7.35 -1.01
N GLU A 17 3.09 -8.54 -0.62
CA GLU A 17 2.47 -9.34 0.44
C GLU A 17 2.49 -8.63 1.80
N GLU A 18 3.60 -7.98 2.19
CA GLU A 18 3.65 -7.23 3.45
C GLU A 18 2.63 -6.07 3.47
N ILE A 19 2.50 -5.36 2.34
CA ILE A 19 1.51 -4.30 2.16
C ILE A 19 0.08 -4.86 2.17
N HIS A 20 -0.12 -6.03 1.56
CA HIS A 20 -1.41 -6.69 1.54
C HIS A 20 -1.82 -7.22 2.93
N ALA A 21 -0.86 -7.77 3.69
CA ALA A 21 -1.06 -8.30 5.04
C ALA A 21 -1.39 -7.22 6.08
N THR A 22 -0.95 -5.97 5.84
CA THR A 22 -1.34 -4.83 6.68
C THR A 22 -2.79 -4.40 6.43
N GLY A 23 -3.33 -4.65 5.23
CA GLY A 23 -4.71 -4.35 4.86
C GLY A 23 -4.93 -2.93 4.32
N PRO A 24 -6.14 -2.61 3.83
CA PRO A 24 -6.42 -1.38 3.09
C PRO A 24 -6.26 -0.09 3.90
N GLN A 25 -6.39 -0.17 5.22
CA GLN A 25 -6.17 0.93 6.17
C GLN A 25 -5.05 0.59 7.16
N GLY A 26 -4.24 -0.43 6.82
CA GLY A 26 -3.12 -0.85 7.63
C GLY A 26 -2.02 0.20 7.65
N HIS A 27 -1.42 0.40 8.82
CA HIS A 27 -0.26 1.26 8.94
C HIS A 27 0.91 0.64 8.16
N LEU A 28 1.42 1.38 7.18
CA LEU A 28 2.58 0.96 6.42
C LEU A 28 3.82 1.00 7.31
N SER A 29 4.55 -0.11 7.32
CA SER A 29 5.86 -0.18 7.92
C SER A 29 6.85 0.68 7.15
N ARG A 30 7.94 1.11 7.81
CA ARG A 30 9.02 1.86 7.16
C ARG A 30 9.53 1.18 5.88
N ARG A 31 9.68 -0.15 5.91
CA ARG A 31 10.08 -0.95 4.74
C ARG A 31 9.12 -0.82 3.57
N SER A 32 7.81 -0.89 3.82
CA SER A 32 6.78 -0.75 2.80
C SER A 32 6.83 0.64 2.16
N VAL A 33 7.02 1.68 2.98
CA VAL A 33 7.21 3.05 2.49
C VAL A 33 8.46 3.18 1.62
N GLU A 34 9.60 2.66 2.08
CA GLU A 34 10.86 2.68 1.31
C GLU A 34 10.75 1.90 -0.01
N ALA A 35 9.99 0.80 -0.03
CA ALA A 35 9.72 0.02 -1.24
C ALA A 35 8.88 0.81 -2.25
N LEU A 36 7.77 1.41 -1.81
CA LEU A 36 6.90 2.27 -2.61
C LEU A 36 7.68 3.45 -3.19
N ASP A 37 8.52 4.04 -2.38
CA ASP A 37 9.33 5.18 -2.72
C ASP A 37 10.38 4.88 -3.78
N ARG A 38 11.11 3.76 -3.61
CA ARG A 38 12.02 3.21 -4.62
C ARG A 38 11.29 2.91 -5.93
N ALA A 39 10.10 2.30 -5.86
CA ALA A 39 9.28 1.95 -7.02
C ALA A 39 8.74 3.18 -7.77
N ALA A 40 8.49 4.28 -7.06
CA ALA A 40 8.04 5.55 -7.60
C ALA A 40 9.17 6.40 -8.22
N GLY A 41 10.43 5.98 -8.09
CA GLY A 41 11.58 6.67 -8.69
C GLY A 41 12.62 7.20 -7.70
N GLY A 42 12.51 6.85 -6.41
CA GLY A 42 13.52 7.13 -5.39
C GLY A 42 13.01 7.95 -4.20
N PRO A 43 13.92 8.38 -3.30
CA PRO A 43 13.66 9.10 -2.05
C PRO A 43 12.61 10.23 -2.15
N GLY A 44 11.39 9.97 -1.67
CA GLY A 44 10.25 10.88 -1.65
C GLY A 44 9.25 10.74 -2.81
N GLY A 45 9.52 9.93 -3.83
CA GLY A 45 8.61 9.68 -4.96
C GLY A 45 7.30 8.98 -4.56
N GLY A 46 7.32 8.23 -3.46
CA GLY A 46 6.16 7.48 -2.96
C GLY A 46 5.08 8.34 -2.32
N ARG A 47 5.35 9.62 -2.03
CA ARG A 47 4.46 10.53 -1.27
C ARG A 47 3.07 10.74 -1.89
N GLY A 48 2.89 10.42 -3.17
CA GLY A 48 1.59 10.44 -3.83
C GLY A 48 0.70 9.23 -3.53
N TYR A 49 1.26 8.14 -3.02
CA TYR A 49 0.62 6.81 -2.88
C TYR A 49 0.20 6.46 -1.45
N TYR A 50 0.71 7.19 -0.46
CA TYR A 50 0.36 7.04 0.94
C TYR A 50 0.06 8.40 1.57
N VAL A 51 -0.80 8.40 2.59
CA VAL A 51 -1.19 9.60 3.34
C VAL A 51 -0.92 9.41 4.83
N PRO A 52 -0.56 10.48 5.56
CA PRO A 52 -0.44 10.40 7.01
C PRO A 52 -1.80 10.08 7.62
N ALA A 53 -1.86 9.04 8.44
CA ALA A 53 -3.07 8.57 9.11
C ALA A 53 -3.51 9.46 10.28
N GLY A 54 -2.78 10.54 10.56
CA GLY A 54 -3.03 11.45 11.69
C GLY A 54 -2.53 10.92 13.05
N SER A 55 -2.23 9.63 13.15
CA SER A 55 -1.58 9.02 14.31
C SER A 55 -0.06 9.07 14.17
N VAL A 56 0.66 9.37 15.26
CA VAL A 56 2.12 9.30 15.32
C VAL A 56 2.54 8.07 16.10
N SER A 57 3.59 7.40 15.62
CA SER A 57 4.21 6.28 16.32
C SER A 57 4.92 6.79 17.57
N GLY A 58 5.21 5.91 18.54
CA GLY A 58 5.86 6.28 19.80
C GLY A 58 7.24 6.93 19.66
N THR A 59 7.83 6.89 18.46
CA THR A 59 9.09 7.55 18.09
C THR A 59 8.91 8.94 17.46
N GLY A 60 7.68 9.43 17.33
CA GLY A 60 7.34 10.74 16.75
C GLY A 60 7.14 10.74 15.22
N SER A 61 7.32 9.61 14.54
CA SER A 61 7.06 9.50 13.10
C SER A 61 5.57 9.27 12.82
N PRO A 62 4.92 10.04 11.92
CA PRO A 62 3.54 9.81 11.55
C PRO A 62 3.37 8.42 10.93
N HIS A 63 2.37 7.68 11.40
CA HIS A 63 1.89 6.50 10.70
C HIS A 63 1.33 6.96 9.36
N VAL A 64 1.72 6.28 8.31
CA VAL A 64 1.19 6.49 6.96
C VAL A 64 0.41 5.26 6.56
N VAL A 65 -0.69 5.48 5.85
CA VAL A 65 -1.56 4.44 5.29
C VAL A 65 -1.60 4.62 3.79
N LEU A 66 -1.96 3.56 3.05
CA LEU A 66 -2.19 3.69 1.61
C LEU A 66 -3.28 4.74 1.35
N ARG A 67 -3.09 5.53 0.29
CA ARG A 67 -4.13 6.43 -0.19
C ARG A 67 -5.34 5.60 -0.62
N SER A 68 -6.56 6.07 -0.35
CA SER A 68 -7.78 5.27 -0.54
C SER A 68 -7.96 4.71 -1.95
N ASP A 69 -7.53 5.41 -2.99
CA ASP A 69 -7.55 4.92 -4.37
C ASP A 69 -6.46 3.88 -4.67
N VAL A 70 -5.30 3.97 -4.01
CA VAL A 70 -4.24 2.93 -4.11
C VAL A 70 -4.69 1.69 -3.36
N ALA A 71 -5.28 1.86 -2.17
CA ALA A 71 -5.90 0.77 -1.42
C ALA A 71 -7.06 0.15 -2.22
N ALA A 72 -7.92 0.96 -2.84
CA ALA A 72 -8.99 0.45 -3.70
C ALA A 72 -8.45 -0.23 -4.97
N TRP A 73 -7.28 0.15 -5.47
CA TRP A 73 -6.65 -0.55 -6.58
C TRP A 73 -6.06 -1.90 -6.13
N LEU A 74 -5.35 -1.92 -4.99
CA LEU A 74 -4.66 -3.10 -4.46
C LEU A 74 -5.64 -4.14 -3.89
N PHE A 75 -6.65 -3.69 -3.16
CA PHE A 75 -7.65 -4.52 -2.47
C PHE A 75 -9.00 -4.55 -3.18
N GLY A 76 -9.35 -3.53 -3.96
CA GLY A 76 -10.58 -3.54 -4.77
C GLY A 76 -10.41 -4.24 -6.13
N HIS A 77 -9.19 -4.62 -6.51
CA HIS A 77 -8.94 -5.65 -7.51
C HIS A 77 -8.75 -7.05 -6.89
N ALA A 78 -9.09 -7.24 -5.61
CA ALA A 78 -9.44 -8.57 -5.15
C ALA A 78 -10.67 -9.00 -5.97
N ALA A 79 -10.41 -9.74 -7.05
CA ALA A 79 -11.40 -10.53 -7.74
C ALA A 79 -12.24 -11.29 -6.69
N PRO A 80 -13.54 -11.51 -6.93
CA PRO A 80 -14.45 -12.15 -5.99
C PRO A 80 -14.04 -13.60 -5.72
N ALA A 81 -13.07 -13.81 -4.84
CA ALA A 81 -12.75 -15.11 -4.25
C ALA A 81 -13.66 -15.34 -3.04
N ALA A 82 -14.98 -15.24 -3.24
CA ALA A 82 -16.00 -15.75 -2.34
C ALA A 82 -17.36 -15.88 -3.07
N VAL A 83 -17.36 -16.49 -4.26
CA VAL A 83 -18.48 -17.37 -4.64
C VAL A 83 -18.11 -18.79 -4.20
N ALA A 84 -17.96 -18.98 -2.90
CA ALA A 84 -18.17 -20.27 -2.29
C ALA A 84 -19.66 -20.34 -1.97
N ASP A 85 -20.41 -20.84 -2.96
CA ASP A 85 -21.59 -21.67 -2.83
C ASP A 85 -22.10 -21.82 -1.38
N HIS A 86 -23.19 -21.12 -1.06
CA HIS A 86 -24.04 -21.52 0.06
C HIS A 86 -25.18 -22.34 -0.52
N ALA A 87 -25.04 -23.65 -0.36
CA ALA A 87 -26.10 -24.64 -0.56
C ALA A 87 -27.28 -24.45 0.41
#